data_AF-A0A930UYA5-F1
#
_entry.id   AF-A0A930UYA5-F1
#
_cell.length_a   1.000
_cell.length_b   1.000
_cell.length_c   1.000
_cell.angle_alpha   90.00
_cell.angle_beta   90.00
_cell.angle_gamma   90.00
#
_symmetry.space_group_name_H-M   'P 1'
#
loop_
_entity.id
_entity.type
_entity.pdbx_description
1 polymer ?
#
loop_
_entity_poly.entity_id
_entity_poly.type
_entity_poly.pdbx_seq_one_letter_code
_entity_poly.pdbx_strand_id
1 'polypeptide(L)'
;MINADAPTPIRGNEGGEGWHLAPRRRYLRGALVGLGVLLIAFAAASGAKEGEPAGWAVLAMLLVGAVLYAVDRPRRDLEPRPWVDKAGGRSGLLLPAAGFRWGTVYLFAVGAVACLVGPVVALVVAAGEGGLAKALLATALLWLLGLLFVAATVGGVRSRVRSGLGLLLGPDQVWLTMQFKPASLRWDDVVAVRAHWSRYRPAKDLFRSPEDRIDNFLTLEAPGEDVAGTVFVRGAVRVDGLTLDVRRLAIDPYLALAVVRHYLDHPGERAELDSTSAVERVASLRRELAAG
;
A
#
# COMPACT_ATOMS: atom_id res chain seq x y z
N MET A 1 27.73 2.92 15.61
CA MET A 1 26.29 2.93 15.97
C MET A 1 25.74 4.32 15.70
N ILE A 2 25.03 4.51 14.59
CA ILE A 2 24.26 5.73 14.35
C ILE A 2 23.01 5.62 15.21
N ASN A 3 22.80 6.58 16.11
CA ASN A 3 21.65 6.61 17.01
C ASN A 3 20.38 6.70 16.16
N ALA A 4 19.71 5.56 15.92
CA ALA A 4 18.53 5.46 15.05
C ALA A 4 17.33 6.26 15.59
N ASP A 5 17.44 6.76 16.82
CA ASP A 5 16.33 7.33 17.59
C ASP A 5 16.39 8.85 17.76
N ALA A 6 17.46 9.52 17.31
CA ALA A 6 17.50 10.98 17.30
C ALA A 6 16.99 11.50 15.95
N PRO A 7 15.70 11.88 15.82
CA PRO A 7 15.21 12.44 14.57
C PRO A 7 16.01 13.70 14.24
N THR A 8 16.68 13.71 13.09
CA THR A 8 17.34 14.91 12.57
C THR A 8 16.34 16.07 12.64
N PRO A 9 16.67 17.21 13.26
CA PRO A 9 15.71 18.29 13.44
C PRO A 9 15.13 18.70 12.09
N ILE A 10 13.80 18.57 11.99
CA ILE A 10 13.02 18.84 10.77
C ILE A 10 13.08 20.34 10.41
N ARG A 11 13.31 21.21 11.40
CA ARG A 11 13.31 22.66 11.24
C ARG A 11 14.54 23.09 10.42
N GLY A 12 14.32 23.31 9.13
CA GLY A 12 15.32 23.89 8.22
C GLY A 12 15.91 22.92 7.19
N ASN A 13 15.68 21.62 7.35
CA ASN A 13 16.24 20.59 6.46
C ASN A 13 15.21 20.13 5.40
N GLU A 14 15.69 19.97 4.16
CA GLU A 14 14.90 19.46 3.02
C GLU A 14 15.04 17.95 2.84
N GLY A 15 16.03 17.35 3.50
CA GLY A 15 16.26 15.92 3.57
C GLY A 15 17.31 15.61 4.62
N GLY A 16 17.57 14.31 4.81
CA GLY A 16 18.60 13.85 5.71
C GLY A 16 18.73 12.33 5.73
N GLU A 17 19.79 11.85 6.37
CA GLU A 17 20.00 10.42 6.59
C GLU A 17 19.03 9.86 7.63
N GLY A 18 18.80 8.56 7.51
CA GLY A 18 17.97 7.78 8.41
C GLY A 18 16.48 7.87 8.08
N TRP A 19 15.68 7.44 9.04
CA TRP A 19 14.24 7.37 8.90
C TRP A 19 13.58 8.56 9.59
N HIS A 20 12.67 9.20 8.86
CA HIS A 20 11.73 10.16 9.40
C HIS A 20 10.31 9.62 9.25
N LEU A 21 10.01 8.56 10.00
CA LEU A 21 8.68 7.95 9.97
C LEU A 21 7.74 8.77 10.85
N ALA A 22 6.80 9.47 10.21
CA ALA A 22 5.80 10.23 10.95
C ALA A 22 5.06 9.34 11.97
N PRO A 23 4.93 9.76 13.24
CA PRO A 23 4.17 9.03 14.24
C PRO A 23 2.75 8.83 13.70
N ARG A 24 2.37 7.56 13.64
CA ARG A 24 1.18 7.10 12.95
C ARG A 24 -0.03 7.67 13.71
N ARG A 25 -0.75 8.64 13.15
CA ARG A 25 -2.03 9.15 13.69
C ARG A 25 -3.14 8.08 13.57
N ARG A 26 -2.92 6.91 14.17
CA ARG A 26 -3.83 5.76 14.16
C ARG A 26 -5.15 6.12 14.84
N TYR A 27 -5.08 6.88 15.93
CA TYR A 27 -6.25 7.23 16.74
C TYR A 27 -7.15 8.27 16.10
N LEU A 28 -6.59 9.27 15.40
CA LEU A 28 -7.40 10.35 14.82
C LEU A 28 -8.31 9.84 13.69
N ARG A 29 -7.81 8.91 12.86
CA ARG A 29 -8.62 8.26 11.82
C ARG A 29 -9.70 7.36 12.40
N GLY A 30 -9.35 6.55 13.41
CA GLY A 30 -10.34 5.74 14.13
C GLY A 30 -11.43 6.60 14.78
N ALA A 31 -11.06 7.71 15.40
CA ALA A 31 -11.99 8.65 16.02
C ALA A 31 -12.92 9.32 14.99
N LEU A 32 -12.38 9.80 13.86
CA LEU A 32 -13.18 10.41 12.79
C LEU A 32 -14.17 9.42 12.17
N VAL A 33 -13.78 8.16 12.01
CA VAL A 33 -14.69 7.12 11.50
C VAL A 33 -15.71 6.70 12.55
N GLY A 34 -15.31 6.55 13.82
CA GLY A 34 -16.26 6.31 14.91
C GLY A 34 -17.31 7.40 15.00
N LEU A 35 -16.89 8.67 14.88
CA LEU A 35 -17.79 9.82 14.83
C LEU A 35 -18.71 9.77 13.60
N GLY A 36 -18.18 9.45 12.42
CA GLY A 36 -18.97 9.29 11.20
C GLY A 36 -20.05 8.21 11.34
N VAL A 37 -19.69 7.04 11.88
CA VAL A 37 -20.64 5.95 12.15
C VAL A 37 -21.74 6.38 13.10
N LEU A 38 -21.40 7.09 14.18
CA LEU A 38 -22.37 7.61 15.15
C LEU A 38 -23.35 8.59 14.51
N LEU A 39 -22.87 9.55 13.72
CA LEU A 39 -23.72 10.52 13.02
C LEU A 39 -24.66 9.85 12.00
N ILE A 40 -24.17 8.81 11.33
CA ILE A 40 -24.95 8.03 10.36
C ILE A 40 -26.00 7.16 11.06
N ALA A 41 -25.62 6.50 12.16
CA ALA A 41 -26.55 5.74 12.99
C ALA A 41 -27.69 6.62 13.51
N PHE A 42 -27.36 7.86 13.91
CA PHE A 42 -28.33 8.85 14.32
C PHE A 42 -29.26 9.28 13.18
N ALA A 43 -28.71 9.56 11.98
CA ALA A 43 -29.52 9.93 10.81
C ALA A 43 -30.48 8.80 10.38
N ALA A 44 -30.02 7.54 10.39
CA ALA A 44 -30.86 6.41 10.04
C ALA A 44 -31.93 6.10 11.09
N ALA A 45 -31.60 6.20 12.38
CA ALA A 45 -32.59 6.09 13.46
C ALA A 45 -33.66 7.19 13.36
N SER A 46 -33.29 8.36 12.83
CA SER A 46 -34.21 9.46 12.58
C SER A 46 -35.12 9.18 11.39
N GLY A 47 -34.58 8.76 10.24
CA GLY A 47 -35.38 8.40 9.06
C GLY A 47 -36.27 7.15 9.25
N ALA A 48 -35.85 6.22 10.09
CA ALA A 48 -36.67 5.06 10.46
C ALA A 48 -37.97 5.46 11.19
N LYS A 49 -37.98 6.56 11.93
CA LYS A 49 -39.21 7.10 12.56
C LYS A 49 -40.19 7.65 11.53
N GLU A 50 -39.72 8.02 10.35
CA GLU A 50 -40.53 8.58 9.26
C GLU A 50 -41.06 7.49 8.31
N GLY A 51 -40.69 6.22 8.53
CA GLY A 51 -41.19 5.08 7.76
C GLY A 51 -40.52 4.91 6.39
N GLU A 52 -39.43 5.62 6.09
CA GLU A 52 -38.75 5.51 4.80
C GLU A 52 -37.76 4.34 4.74
N PRO A 53 -38.00 3.31 3.89
CA PRO A 53 -37.11 2.15 3.76
C PRO A 53 -35.73 2.50 3.15
N ALA A 54 -35.61 3.64 2.48
CA ALA A 54 -34.36 4.12 1.90
C ALA A 54 -33.28 4.40 2.97
N GLY A 55 -33.69 4.86 4.17
CA GLY A 55 -32.76 5.16 5.26
C GLY A 55 -31.99 3.93 5.77
N TRP A 56 -32.63 2.77 5.79
CA TRP A 56 -32.02 1.51 6.25
C TRP A 56 -30.99 0.96 5.26
N ALA A 57 -31.23 1.10 3.95
CA ALA A 57 -30.28 0.68 2.92
C ALA A 57 -28.98 1.53 2.95
N VAL A 58 -29.13 2.85 3.14
CA VAL A 58 -28.01 3.78 3.31
C VAL A 58 -27.22 3.46 4.59
N LEU A 59 -27.91 3.19 5.70
CA LEU A 59 -27.29 2.75 6.96
C LEU A 59 -26.46 1.47 6.78
N ALA A 60 -27.01 0.46 6.11
CA ALA A 60 -26.33 -0.82 5.90
C ALA A 60 -25.07 -0.65 5.03
N MET A 61 -25.14 0.11 3.94
CA MET A 61 -23.97 0.41 3.09
C MET A 61 -22.87 1.14 3.85
N LEU A 62 -23.25 2.08 4.71
CA LEU A 62 -22.32 2.88 5.48
C LEU A 62 -21.72 2.10 6.66
N LEU A 63 -22.49 1.22 7.32
CA LEU A 63 -21.98 0.29 8.33
C LEU A 63 -20.98 -0.69 7.72
N VAL A 64 -21.27 -1.24 6.54
CA VAL A 64 -20.32 -2.09 5.81
C VAL A 64 -19.07 -1.29 5.46
N GLY A 65 -19.21 -0.07 4.93
CA GLY A 65 -18.08 0.83 4.65
C GLY A 65 -17.23 1.13 5.88
N ALA A 66 -17.86 1.35 7.03
CA ALA A 66 -17.19 1.64 8.29
C ALA A 66 -16.52 0.42 8.92
N VAL A 67 -17.17 -0.75 8.92
CA VAL A 67 -16.57 -2.01 9.38
C VAL A 67 -15.37 -2.35 8.51
N LEU A 68 -15.52 -2.24 7.19
CA LEU A 68 -14.44 -2.47 6.26
C LEU A 68 -13.28 -1.49 6.49
N TYR A 69 -13.56 -0.19 6.68
CA TYR A 69 -12.55 0.82 7.01
C TYR A 69 -11.88 0.59 8.37
N ALA A 70 -12.63 0.19 9.41
CA ALA A 70 -12.08 -0.12 10.73
C ALA A 70 -11.18 -1.37 10.70
N VAL A 71 -11.47 -2.29 9.77
CA VAL A 71 -10.63 -3.46 9.47
C VAL A 71 -9.42 -3.08 8.60
N ASP A 72 -9.32 -1.85 8.09
CA ASP A 72 -8.10 -1.29 7.45
C ASP A 72 -6.99 -1.12 8.49
N ARG A 73 -6.44 -2.25 8.93
CA ARG A 73 -5.11 -2.26 9.47
C ARG A 73 -4.20 -2.21 8.26
N PRO A 74 -3.44 -1.13 8.05
CA PRO A 74 -2.29 -1.16 7.14
C PRO A 74 -1.31 -2.20 7.66
N ARG A 75 -1.52 -3.46 7.26
CA ARG A 75 -0.62 -4.59 7.47
C ARG A 75 0.65 -4.26 6.70
N ARG A 76 1.60 -3.65 7.41
CA ARG A 76 3.00 -3.49 6.99
C ARG A 76 3.82 -4.72 7.37
N ASP A 77 3.19 -5.90 7.31
CA ASP A 77 3.80 -7.16 7.71
C ASP A 77 3.37 -8.27 6.75
N LEU A 78 3.38 -7.98 5.45
CA LEU A 78 3.43 -9.08 4.49
C LEU A 78 4.80 -9.74 4.65
N GLU A 79 4.78 -11.05 4.85
CA GLU A 79 5.99 -11.84 5.02
C GLU A 79 6.78 -11.87 3.72
N PRO A 80 8.11 -11.64 3.77
CA PRO A 80 9.00 -11.98 2.68
C PRO A 80 8.84 -13.44 2.30
N ARG A 81 8.90 -13.72 1.00
CA ARG A 81 8.73 -15.07 0.49
C ARG A 81 9.59 -15.29 -0.74
N PRO A 82 9.96 -16.54 -1.05
CA PRO A 82 10.53 -16.89 -2.32
C PRO A 82 9.54 -16.54 -3.42
N TRP A 83 10.04 -15.98 -4.51
CA TRP A 83 9.22 -15.61 -5.64
C TRP A 83 9.93 -15.95 -6.94
N VAL A 84 9.16 -16.48 -7.89
CA VAL A 84 9.62 -16.72 -9.25
C VAL A 84 8.78 -15.85 -10.18
N ASP A 85 9.44 -14.98 -10.93
CA ASP A 85 8.80 -14.16 -11.94
C ASP A 85 8.31 -15.04 -13.10
N LYS A 86 7.00 -15.00 -13.35
CA LYS A 86 6.34 -15.81 -14.38
C LYS A 86 6.84 -15.51 -15.79
N ALA A 87 7.34 -14.30 -16.02
CA ALA A 87 7.68 -13.82 -17.36
C ALA A 87 9.16 -14.01 -17.74
N GLY A 88 10.05 -14.34 -16.79
CA GLY A 88 11.49 -14.15 -17.03
C GLY A 88 12.45 -15.02 -16.25
N GLY A 89 11.99 -16.09 -15.59
CA GLY A 89 12.88 -17.04 -14.89
C GLY A 89 13.67 -16.45 -13.72
N ARG A 90 13.30 -15.25 -13.25
CA ARG A 90 13.96 -14.60 -12.11
C ARG A 90 13.43 -15.22 -10.84
N SER A 91 14.32 -15.74 -10.00
CA SER A 91 14.01 -16.23 -8.66
C SER A 91 14.69 -15.37 -7.60
N GLY A 92 14.11 -15.32 -6.41
CA GLY A 92 14.72 -14.64 -5.29
C GLY A 92 13.74 -14.35 -4.15
N LEU A 93 14.22 -13.60 -3.17
CA LEU A 93 13.46 -13.20 -2.00
C LEU A 93 12.68 -11.93 -2.33
N LEU A 94 11.36 -12.02 -2.38
CA LEU A 94 10.50 -10.87 -2.60
C LEU A 94 10.24 -10.15 -1.28
N LEU A 95 10.70 -8.91 -1.18
CA LEU A 95 10.23 -7.95 -0.19
C LEU A 95 8.97 -7.27 -0.75
N PRO A 96 7.77 -7.63 -0.27
CA PRO A 96 6.52 -7.26 -0.92
C PRO A 96 6.27 -5.75 -0.86
N ALA A 97 5.75 -5.21 -1.95
CA ALA A 97 5.19 -3.87 -1.97
C ALA A 97 3.76 -3.85 -1.44
N ALA A 98 3.35 -2.74 -0.83
CA ALA A 98 1.96 -2.40 -0.58
C ALA A 98 1.26 -2.25 -1.93
N GLY A 99 0.50 -3.28 -2.31
CA GLY A 99 -0.33 -3.26 -3.51
C GLY A 99 -1.45 -2.20 -3.46
N PHE A 100 -2.43 -2.36 -4.35
CA PHE A 100 -3.63 -1.53 -4.52
C PHE A 100 -4.13 -0.80 -3.28
N ARG A 101 -4.21 0.54 -3.23
CA ARG A 101 -4.66 1.30 -2.04
C ARG A 101 -5.96 0.73 -1.43
N TRP A 102 -6.03 0.61 -0.11
CA TRP A 102 -7.19 0.02 0.59
C TRP A 102 -8.46 0.82 0.32
N GLY A 103 -8.34 2.14 0.26
CA GLY A 103 -9.44 3.02 -0.13
C GLY A 103 -10.08 2.63 -1.48
N THR A 104 -9.31 2.13 -2.44
CA THR A 104 -9.86 1.68 -3.73
C THR A 104 -10.59 0.35 -3.58
N VAL A 105 -10.06 -0.58 -2.78
CA VAL A 105 -10.75 -1.85 -2.46
C VAL A 105 -12.07 -1.56 -1.73
N TYR A 106 -12.08 -0.60 -0.79
CA TYR A 106 -13.30 -0.19 -0.10
C TYR A 106 -14.29 0.51 -0.99
N LEU A 107 -13.83 1.40 -1.86
CA LEU A 107 -14.70 2.06 -2.83
C LEU A 107 -15.44 1.02 -3.68
N PHE A 108 -14.73 -0.01 -4.16
CA PHE A 108 -15.34 -1.10 -4.91
C PHE A 108 -16.26 -1.95 -4.03
N ALA A 109 -15.89 -2.26 -2.79
CA ALA A 109 -16.75 -3.04 -1.90
C ALA A 109 -18.07 -2.31 -1.59
N VAL A 110 -18.00 -1.01 -1.27
CA VAL A 110 -19.19 -0.18 -1.01
C VAL A 110 -20.02 -0.03 -2.28
N GLY A 111 -19.38 0.22 -3.43
CA GLY A 111 -20.05 0.26 -4.73
C GLY A 111 -20.76 -1.05 -5.08
N ALA A 112 -20.16 -2.20 -4.75
CA ALA A 112 -20.79 -3.51 -4.91
C ALA A 112 -22.06 -3.63 -4.09
N VAL A 113 -22.00 -3.33 -2.78
CA VAL A 113 -23.18 -3.41 -1.90
C VAL A 113 -24.27 -2.44 -2.39
N ALA A 114 -23.89 -1.22 -2.79
CA ALA A 114 -24.82 -0.24 -3.32
C ALA A 114 -25.58 -0.74 -4.54
N CYS A 115 -24.85 -1.31 -5.49
CA CYS A 115 -25.43 -1.81 -6.74
C CYS A 115 -26.21 -3.12 -6.57
N LEU A 116 -25.92 -3.94 -5.55
CA LEU A 116 -26.61 -5.20 -5.30
C LEU A 116 -27.89 -5.02 -4.47
N VAL A 117 -27.86 -4.14 -3.46
CA VAL A 117 -28.99 -3.89 -2.54
C VAL A 117 -29.95 -2.84 -3.08
N GLY A 118 -29.43 -1.78 -3.71
CA GLY A 118 -30.25 -0.67 -4.23
C GLY A 118 -31.40 -1.08 -5.16
N PRO A 119 -31.19 -1.99 -6.13
CA PRO A 119 -32.24 -2.42 -7.03
C PRO A 119 -33.40 -3.15 -6.36
N VAL A 120 -33.14 -3.88 -5.26
CA VAL A 120 -34.19 -4.61 -4.51
C VAL A 120 -35.22 -3.61 -3.96
N VAL A 121 -34.75 -2.45 -3.49
CA VAL A 121 -35.63 -1.36 -3.03
C VAL A 121 -36.38 -0.73 -4.20
N ALA A 122 -35.70 -0.47 -5.32
CA ALA A 122 -36.32 0.13 -6.50
C ALA A 122 -37.41 -0.76 -7.14
N LEU A 123 -37.21 -2.09 -7.15
CA LEU A 123 -38.19 -3.06 -7.66
C LEU A 123 -39.47 -3.08 -6.83
N VAL A 124 -39.35 -2.96 -5.50
CA VAL A 124 -40.51 -2.91 -4.58
C VAL A 124 -41.36 -1.67 -4.85
N VAL A 125 -40.73 -0.53 -5.14
CA VAL A 125 -41.43 0.73 -5.45
C VAL A 125 -42.07 0.68 -6.84
N ALA A 126 -41.34 0.20 -7.86
CA ALA A 126 -41.80 0.20 -9.25
C ALA A 126 -42.96 -0.78 -9.53
N ALA A 127 -43.15 -1.80 -8.68
CA ALA A 127 -44.27 -2.72 -8.78
C ALA A 127 -45.65 -2.03 -8.61
N GLY A 128 -45.69 -0.84 -8.00
CA GLY A 128 -46.93 -0.08 -7.81
C GLY A 128 -47.37 0.81 -8.99
N GLU A 129 -46.46 1.16 -9.90
CA GLU A 129 -46.69 2.25 -10.88
C GLU A 129 -46.77 1.79 -12.35
N GLY A 130 -46.78 0.48 -12.62
CA GLY A 130 -46.88 -0.06 -13.99
C GLY A 130 -45.59 0.04 -14.83
N GLY A 131 -44.47 0.44 -14.23
CA GLY A 131 -43.15 0.60 -14.88
C GLY A 131 -42.24 -0.64 -14.88
N LEU A 132 -42.79 -1.84 -14.71
CA LEU A 132 -42.05 -3.05 -14.35
C LEU A 132 -40.91 -3.40 -15.33
N ALA A 133 -41.13 -3.28 -16.64
CA ALA A 133 -40.11 -3.61 -17.64
C ALA A 133 -38.85 -2.71 -17.55
N LYS A 134 -39.03 -1.41 -17.33
CA LYS A 134 -37.91 -0.46 -17.16
C LYS A 134 -37.18 -0.72 -15.85
N ALA A 135 -37.92 -1.04 -14.78
CA ALA A 135 -37.35 -1.37 -13.48
C ALA A 135 -36.51 -2.66 -13.50
N LEU A 136 -36.98 -3.69 -14.22
CA LEU A 136 -36.24 -4.93 -14.41
C LEU A 136 -34.94 -4.70 -15.19
N LEU A 137 -34.98 -3.91 -16.26
CA LEU A 137 -33.78 -3.59 -17.04
C LEU A 137 -32.77 -2.80 -16.19
N ALA A 138 -33.20 -1.77 -15.48
CA ALA A 138 -32.34 -0.99 -14.59
C ALA A 138 -31.73 -1.87 -13.48
N THR A 139 -32.52 -2.78 -12.92
CA THR A 139 -32.05 -3.75 -11.92
C THR A 139 -30.98 -4.67 -12.47
N ALA A 140 -31.21 -5.25 -13.65
CA ALA A 140 -30.25 -6.15 -14.28
C ALA A 140 -28.90 -5.45 -14.53
N LEU A 141 -28.93 -4.19 -15.00
CA LEU A 141 -27.73 -3.39 -15.22
C LEU A 141 -26.99 -3.08 -13.91
N LEU A 142 -27.71 -2.73 -12.85
CA LEU A 142 -27.11 -2.47 -11.54
C LEU A 142 -26.51 -3.73 -10.93
N TRP A 143 -27.16 -4.88 -11.04
CA TRP A 143 -26.57 -6.15 -10.58
C TRP A 143 -25.31 -6.53 -11.35
N LEU A 144 -25.29 -6.35 -12.67
CA LEU A 144 -24.08 -6.58 -13.47
C LEU A 144 -22.93 -5.67 -13.01
N LEU A 145 -23.21 -4.39 -12.78
CA LEU A 145 -22.23 -3.44 -12.24
C LEU A 145 -21.78 -3.83 -10.83
N GLY A 146 -22.69 -4.29 -9.98
CA GLY A 146 -22.40 -4.81 -8.64
C GLY A 146 -21.45 -6.01 -8.68
N LEU A 147 -21.67 -6.95 -9.60
CA LEU A 147 -20.78 -8.10 -9.80
C LEU A 147 -19.38 -7.67 -10.28
N LEU A 148 -19.29 -6.67 -11.16
CA LEU A 148 -18.00 -6.09 -11.57
C LEU A 148 -17.26 -5.47 -10.37
N PHE A 149 -17.97 -4.76 -9.50
CA PHE A 149 -17.37 -4.22 -8.27
C PHE A 149 -16.92 -5.31 -7.29
N VAL A 150 -17.68 -6.41 -7.16
CA VAL A 150 -17.24 -7.59 -6.38
C VAL A 150 -15.96 -8.16 -6.97
N ALA A 151 -15.91 -8.39 -8.29
CA ALA A 151 -14.74 -8.90 -8.97
C ALA A 151 -13.51 -7.98 -8.79
N ALA A 152 -13.70 -6.66 -8.90
CA ALA A 152 -12.66 -5.67 -8.66
C ALA A 152 -12.18 -5.67 -7.19
N THR A 153 -13.09 -5.85 -6.23
CA THR A 153 -12.77 -5.97 -4.80
C THR A 153 -11.93 -7.22 -4.55
N VAL A 154 -12.37 -8.38 -5.03
CA VAL A 154 -11.65 -9.66 -4.91
C VAL A 154 -10.29 -9.57 -5.59
N GLY A 155 -10.23 -8.98 -6.80
CA GLY A 155 -9.00 -8.73 -7.53
C GLY A 155 -8.03 -7.83 -6.76
N GLY A 156 -8.54 -6.75 -6.15
CA GLY A 156 -7.75 -5.84 -5.32
C GLY A 156 -7.20 -6.51 -4.06
N VAL A 157 -8.02 -7.31 -3.36
CA VAL A 157 -7.59 -8.10 -2.20
C VAL A 157 -6.55 -9.16 -2.60
N ARG A 158 -6.79 -9.89 -3.69
CA ARG A 158 -5.85 -10.92 -4.17
C ARG A 158 -4.53 -10.32 -4.64
N SER A 159 -4.59 -9.18 -5.36
CA SER A 159 -3.42 -8.42 -5.80
C SER A 159 -2.57 -7.97 -4.61
N ARG A 160 -3.21 -7.60 -3.51
CA ARG A 160 -2.55 -7.25 -2.24
C ARG A 160 -1.84 -8.42 -1.56
N VAL A 161 -2.49 -9.59 -1.48
CA VAL A 161 -1.93 -10.77 -0.80
C VAL A 161 -0.84 -11.45 -1.65
N ARG A 162 -1.01 -11.41 -2.97
CA ARG A 162 -0.12 -12.06 -3.94
C ARG A 162 0.52 -11.05 -4.89
N SER A 163 0.94 -9.89 -4.38
CA SER A 163 1.69 -8.96 -5.20
C SER A 163 3.01 -9.60 -5.58
N GLY A 164 3.25 -9.77 -6.88
CA GLY A 164 4.61 -9.96 -7.43
C GLY A 164 5.40 -8.64 -7.52
N LEU A 165 4.82 -7.56 -6.99
CA LEU A 165 5.40 -6.23 -6.93
C LEU A 165 6.17 -6.08 -5.62
N GLY A 166 7.37 -5.53 -5.69
CA GLY A 166 8.25 -5.38 -4.55
C GLY A 166 9.68 -5.07 -4.93
N LEU A 167 10.56 -5.26 -3.96
CA LEU A 167 11.99 -5.39 -4.16
C LEU A 167 12.31 -6.89 -4.19
N LEU A 168 12.69 -7.42 -5.35
CA LEU A 168 13.09 -8.81 -5.50
C LEU A 168 14.60 -8.87 -5.35
N LEU A 169 15.08 -9.60 -4.36
CA LEU A 169 16.50 -9.83 -4.12
C LEU A 169 16.87 -11.18 -4.72
N GLY A 170 17.57 -11.19 -5.85
CA GLY A 170 18.10 -12.43 -6.44
C GLY A 170 19.55 -12.69 -6.07
N PRO A 171 20.07 -13.86 -6.43
CA PRO A 171 21.47 -14.19 -6.21
C PRO A 171 22.44 -13.19 -6.87
N ASP A 172 22.15 -12.78 -8.11
CA ASP A 172 23.07 -11.96 -8.91
C ASP A 172 22.76 -10.46 -8.86
N GLN A 173 21.49 -10.10 -8.66
CA GLN A 173 21.03 -8.72 -8.77
C GLN A 173 19.75 -8.44 -7.97
N VAL A 174 19.49 -7.16 -7.76
CA VAL A 174 18.29 -6.63 -7.12
C VAL A 174 17.37 -6.06 -8.19
N TRP A 175 16.09 -6.42 -8.16
CA TRP A 175 15.07 -5.88 -9.07
C TRP A 175 14.01 -5.07 -8.32
N LEU A 176 13.63 -3.95 -8.93
CA LEU A 176 12.48 -3.15 -8.53
C LEU A 176 11.30 -3.47 -9.43
N THR A 177 10.44 -4.40 -9.01
CA THR A 177 9.31 -4.89 -9.83
C THR A 177 8.06 -4.01 -9.74
N MET A 178 8.11 -2.89 -9.03
CA MET A 178 7.00 -1.93 -8.89
C MET A 178 6.77 -1.02 -10.11
N GLN A 179 7.67 -1.07 -11.10
CA GLN A 179 7.60 -0.24 -12.30
C GLN A 179 7.12 -1.06 -13.51
N PHE A 180 6.52 -0.40 -14.50
CA PHE A 180 6.07 -1.07 -15.74
C PHE A 180 7.22 -1.80 -16.45
N LYS A 181 8.41 -1.19 -16.47
CA LYS A 181 9.67 -1.84 -16.81
C LYS A 181 10.46 -2.02 -15.51
N PRO A 182 10.64 -3.25 -15.01
CA PRO A 182 11.43 -3.47 -13.81
C PRO A 182 12.84 -2.91 -13.99
N ALA A 183 13.30 -2.13 -13.02
CA ALA A 183 14.69 -1.70 -12.95
C ALA A 183 15.52 -2.79 -12.24
N SER A 184 16.78 -2.97 -12.63
CA SER A 184 17.69 -3.90 -11.98
C SER A 184 19.04 -3.28 -11.69
N LEU A 185 19.69 -3.79 -10.65
CA LEU A 185 21.03 -3.38 -10.26
C LEU A 185 21.78 -4.62 -9.77
N ARG A 186 22.95 -4.93 -10.34
CA ARG A 186 23.74 -6.09 -9.88
C ARG A 186 24.29 -5.81 -8.51
N TRP A 187 24.45 -6.85 -7.70
CA TRP A 187 25.00 -6.67 -6.36
C TRP A 187 26.41 -6.09 -6.36
N ASP A 188 27.22 -6.44 -7.37
CA ASP A 188 28.59 -5.95 -7.52
C ASP A 188 28.65 -4.43 -7.78
N ASP A 189 27.56 -3.86 -8.30
CA ASP A 189 27.44 -2.43 -8.59
C ASP A 189 26.88 -1.65 -7.38
N VAL A 190 26.39 -2.34 -6.34
CA VAL A 190 25.84 -1.70 -5.14
C VAL A 190 26.98 -1.31 -4.20
N VAL A 191 27.23 0.00 -4.09
CA VAL A 191 28.28 0.54 -3.22
C VAL A 191 27.79 0.65 -1.77
N ALA A 192 26.53 1.06 -1.58
CA ALA A 192 25.95 1.26 -0.26
C ALA A 192 24.42 1.14 -0.29
N VAL A 193 23.85 0.91 0.89
CA VAL A 193 22.39 0.90 1.10
C VAL A 193 22.04 1.98 2.13
N ARG A 194 21.36 3.02 1.68
CA ARG A 194 20.98 4.19 2.48
C ARG A 194 19.50 4.25 2.74
N ALA A 195 19.18 4.53 4.00
CA ALA A 195 17.90 5.05 4.40
C ALA A 195 18.02 6.56 4.47
N HIS A 196 17.13 7.27 3.76
CA HIS A 196 17.10 8.72 3.83
C HIS A 196 15.66 9.21 3.72
N TRP A 197 15.45 10.48 4.00
CA TRP A 197 14.16 11.13 3.82
C TRP A 197 14.32 12.42 3.04
N SER A 198 13.24 12.82 2.37
CA SER A 198 13.12 14.12 1.73
C SER A 198 11.74 14.72 2.02
N ARG A 199 11.72 16.03 2.17
CA ARG A 199 10.50 16.81 2.29
C ARG A 199 9.92 17.02 0.90
N TYR A 200 8.75 16.45 0.65
CA TYR A 200 8.00 16.70 -0.56
C TYR A 200 7.43 18.12 -0.52
N ARG A 201 7.80 18.93 -1.52
CA ARG A 201 7.31 20.29 -1.70
C ARG A 201 6.59 20.40 -3.05
N PRO A 202 5.29 20.71 -3.07
CA PRO A 202 4.65 21.17 -4.29
C PRO A 202 5.39 22.41 -4.80
N ALA A 203 5.61 22.53 -6.11
CA ALA A 203 6.31 23.67 -6.71
C ALA A 203 5.70 25.05 -6.38
N LYS A 204 4.46 25.08 -5.87
CA LYS A 204 3.71 26.29 -5.53
C LYS A 204 3.90 26.78 -4.09
N ASP A 205 4.45 25.97 -3.19
CA ASP A 205 4.59 26.35 -1.78
C ASP A 205 5.89 27.12 -1.55
N LEU A 206 5.80 28.43 -1.26
CA LEU A 206 6.97 29.31 -1.07
C LEU A 206 7.55 29.28 0.35
N PHE A 207 6.79 28.80 1.34
CA PHE A 207 7.21 28.69 2.73
C PHE A 207 7.29 27.24 3.19
N ARG A 208 8.11 26.97 4.21
CA ARG A 208 8.25 25.64 4.81
C ARG A 208 7.19 25.48 5.89
N SER A 209 6.34 24.46 5.79
CA SER A 209 5.37 24.14 6.82
C SER A 209 5.87 23.00 7.70
N PRO A 210 5.65 23.02 9.03
CA PRO A 210 5.84 21.84 9.86
C PRO A 210 4.93 20.67 9.43
N GLU A 211 3.91 20.92 8.62
CA GLU A 211 2.97 19.93 8.09
C GLU A 211 3.40 19.34 6.74
N ASP A 212 4.53 19.79 6.18
CA ASP A 212 5.01 19.30 4.89
C ASP A 212 5.16 17.77 4.92
N ARG A 213 4.77 17.15 3.81
CA ARG A 213 4.85 15.71 3.67
C ARG A 213 6.31 15.27 3.62
N ILE A 214 6.70 14.38 4.53
CA ILE A 214 8.03 13.76 4.52
C ILE A 214 7.96 12.37 3.88
N ASP A 215 8.65 12.19 2.77
CA ASP A 215 8.81 10.92 2.08
C ASP A 215 10.12 10.26 2.51
N ASN A 216 10.08 8.95 2.67
CA ASN A 216 11.21 8.15 3.17
C ASN A 216 11.60 7.17 2.07
N PHE A 217 12.89 7.00 1.87
CA PHE A 217 13.45 6.26 0.76
C PHE A 217 14.48 5.25 1.24
N LEU A 218 14.44 4.07 0.64
CA LEU A 218 15.49 3.07 0.67
C LEU A 218 16.21 3.14 -0.68
N THR A 219 17.51 3.42 -0.66
CA THR A 219 18.31 3.58 -1.88
C THR A 219 19.47 2.61 -1.88
N LEU A 220 19.60 1.87 -2.98
CA LEU A 220 20.81 1.11 -3.30
C LEU A 220 21.65 2.01 -4.21
N GLU A 221 22.74 2.52 -3.66
CA GLU A 221 23.65 3.41 -4.38
C GLU A 221 24.51 2.64 -5.35
N ALA A 222 24.67 3.19 -6.56
CA ALA A 222 25.51 2.64 -7.59
C ALA A 222 26.24 3.76 -8.34
N PRO A 223 27.40 3.49 -8.97
CA PRO A 223 27.98 4.42 -9.93
C PRO A 223 26.93 4.73 -11.01
N GLY A 224 26.74 6.02 -11.35
CA GLY A 224 25.60 6.50 -12.12
C GLY A 224 25.42 5.94 -13.54
N GLU A 225 26.34 5.10 -14.03
CA GLU A 225 26.29 4.48 -15.36
C GLU A 225 25.62 3.09 -15.37
N ASP A 226 25.46 2.41 -14.22
CA ASP A 226 25.17 0.96 -14.18
C ASP A 226 23.71 0.55 -13.92
N VAL A 227 22.77 1.51 -13.84
CA VAL A 227 21.36 1.19 -13.57
C VAL A 227 20.61 0.84 -14.86
N ALA A 228 20.35 -0.46 -15.08
CA ALA A 228 19.57 -0.94 -16.22
C ALA A 228 18.07 -0.68 -16.03
N GLY A 229 17.46 0.10 -16.95
CA GLY A 229 16.01 0.38 -17.00
C GLY A 229 15.68 1.82 -17.39
N THR A 230 14.46 2.10 -17.86
CA THR A 230 14.05 3.48 -18.20
C THR A 230 13.82 4.30 -16.93
N VAL A 231 14.81 5.12 -16.58
CA VAL A 231 14.83 5.97 -15.38
C VAL A 231 13.93 7.20 -15.56
N PHE A 232 12.64 7.08 -15.26
CA PHE A 232 11.73 8.25 -15.22
C PHE A 232 11.87 9.11 -13.95
N VAL A 233 12.87 8.88 -13.09
CA VAL A 233 13.03 9.56 -11.78
C VAL A 233 14.32 10.40 -11.68
N ARG A 234 15.08 10.61 -12.77
CA ARG A 234 16.30 11.45 -12.75
C ARG A 234 16.04 12.96 -12.63
N GLY A 235 14.78 13.41 -12.71
CA GLY A 235 14.48 14.83 -12.94
C GLY A 235 14.52 15.77 -11.73
N ALA A 236 14.55 15.28 -10.48
CA ALA A 236 14.41 16.17 -9.31
C ALA A 236 15.36 15.88 -8.14
N VAL A 237 15.92 14.68 -8.05
CA VAL A 237 16.88 14.32 -7.01
C VAL A 237 17.99 13.56 -7.71
N ARG A 238 19.22 14.11 -7.72
CA ARG A 238 20.42 13.42 -8.23
C ARG A 238 20.74 12.24 -7.31
N VAL A 239 19.97 11.17 -7.43
CA VAL A 239 20.24 9.92 -6.71
C VAL A 239 20.82 8.94 -7.71
N ASP A 240 22.11 8.68 -7.57
CA ASP A 240 22.84 7.69 -8.34
C ASP A 240 22.52 6.30 -7.76
N GLY A 241 21.43 5.67 -8.24
CA GLY A 241 21.05 4.33 -7.80
C GLY A 241 19.57 3.96 -7.91
N LEU A 242 19.22 2.82 -7.32
CA LEU A 242 17.87 2.27 -7.27
C LEU A 242 17.15 2.76 -6.01
N THR A 243 16.22 3.71 -6.18
CA THR A 243 15.51 4.37 -5.09
C THR A 243 14.08 3.87 -4.95
N LEU A 244 13.66 3.54 -3.73
CA LEU A 244 12.33 3.06 -3.39
C LEU A 244 11.71 3.88 -2.25
N ASP A 245 10.53 4.47 -2.49
CA ASP A 245 9.67 5.01 -1.43
C ASP A 245 9.19 3.89 -0.49
N VAL A 246 9.62 3.91 0.77
CA VAL A 246 9.30 2.86 1.75
C VAL A 246 7.83 2.83 2.14
N ARG A 247 7.04 3.87 1.84
CA ARG A 247 5.57 3.81 2.00
C ARG A 247 4.95 2.81 1.05
N ARG A 248 5.64 2.47 -0.04
CA ARG A 248 5.25 1.42 -0.98
C ARG A 248 5.70 0.04 -0.54
N LEU A 249 6.47 -0.12 0.52
CA LEU A 249 6.78 -1.43 1.09
C LEU A 249 5.63 -1.91 2.00
N ALA A 250 5.31 -3.20 1.90
CA ALA A 250 4.37 -3.88 2.78
C ALA A 250 5.08 -4.62 3.94
N ILE A 251 6.34 -4.29 4.18
CA ILE A 251 7.17 -4.77 5.28
C ILE A 251 7.65 -3.56 6.10
N ASP A 252 8.03 -3.79 7.35
CA ASP A 252 8.75 -2.81 8.16
C ASP A 252 9.99 -2.25 7.40
N PRO A 253 10.10 -0.92 7.19
CA PRO A 253 11.26 -0.30 6.57
C PRO A 253 12.60 -0.64 7.22
N TYR A 254 12.64 -0.80 8.55
CA TYR A 254 13.87 -1.18 9.26
C TYR A 254 14.30 -2.60 8.91
N LEU A 255 13.33 -3.53 8.85
CA LEU A 255 13.58 -4.90 8.44
C LEU A 255 14.02 -4.99 6.98
N ALA A 256 13.38 -4.23 6.08
CA ALA A 256 13.80 -4.18 4.67
C ALA A 256 15.25 -3.69 4.54
N LEU A 257 15.61 -2.63 5.26
CA LEU A 257 16.99 -2.11 5.28
C LEU A 257 17.98 -3.15 5.82
N ALA A 258 17.64 -3.81 6.95
CA ALA A 258 18.49 -4.82 7.56
C ALA A 258 18.73 -6.01 6.63
N VAL A 259 17.68 -6.50 5.96
CA VAL A 259 17.78 -7.61 5.00
C VAL A 259 18.67 -7.23 3.81
N VAL A 260 18.46 -6.06 3.21
CA VAL A 260 19.27 -5.66 2.03
C VAL A 260 20.73 -5.44 2.43
N ARG A 261 21.00 -4.83 3.59
CA ARG A 261 22.37 -4.68 4.10
C ARG A 261 23.03 -6.02 4.39
N HIS A 262 22.31 -6.94 5.04
CA HIS A 262 22.82 -8.27 5.33
C HIS A 262 23.36 -8.96 4.07
N TYR A 263 22.57 -9.00 2.98
CA TYR A 263 23.01 -9.62 1.73
C TYR A 263 24.03 -8.80 0.94
N LEU A 264 24.10 -7.48 1.16
CA LEU A 264 25.21 -6.70 0.63
C LEU A 264 26.52 -7.13 1.32
N ASP A 265 26.52 -7.21 2.65
CA ASP A 265 27.69 -7.51 3.48
C ASP A 265 28.11 -9.00 3.43
N HIS A 266 27.20 -9.92 3.10
CA HIS A 266 27.42 -11.37 3.06
C HIS A 266 27.17 -11.95 1.65
N PRO A 267 28.07 -11.73 0.68
CA PRO A 267 27.86 -12.14 -0.71
C PRO A 267 27.66 -13.65 -0.89
N GLY A 268 28.31 -14.48 -0.08
CA GLY A 268 28.15 -15.95 -0.14
C GLY A 268 26.74 -16.43 0.22
N GLU A 269 26.00 -15.65 1.02
CA GLU A 269 24.64 -16.00 1.43
C GLU A 269 23.60 -15.65 0.36
N ARG A 270 23.95 -14.87 -0.67
CA ARG A 270 23.02 -14.51 -1.76
C ARG A 270 22.51 -15.72 -2.53
N ALA A 271 23.28 -16.82 -2.55
CA ALA A 271 22.86 -18.09 -3.14
C ALA A 271 21.60 -18.68 -2.46
N GLU A 272 21.29 -18.29 -1.23
CA GLU A 272 20.12 -18.77 -0.50
C GLU A 272 18.83 -17.98 -0.83
N LEU A 273 18.92 -16.87 -1.58
CA LEU A 273 17.83 -15.90 -1.77
C LEU A 273 16.58 -16.48 -2.43
N ASP A 274 16.69 -17.55 -3.20
CA ASP A 274 15.54 -18.24 -3.81
C ASP A 274 14.97 -19.39 -2.98
N SER A 275 15.47 -19.58 -1.76
CA SER A 275 15.14 -20.70 -0.89
C SER A 275 14.39 -20.28 0.38
N THR A 276 13.97 -21.29 1.17
CA THR A 276 13.36 -21.07 2.49
C THR A 276 14.36 -20.50 3.50
N SER A 277 15.66 -20.75 3.34
CA SER A 277 16.70 -20.24 4.24
C SER A 277 16.71 -18.71 4.28
N ALA A 278 16.45 -18.05 3.15
CA ALA A 278 16.35 -16.58 3.11
C ALA A 278 15.17 -16.05 3.94
N VAL A 279 14.05 -16.78 4.01
CA VAL A 279 12.91 -16.40 4.85
C VAL A 279 13.24 -16.58 6.32
N GLU A 280 13.95 -17.65 6.68
CA GLU A 280 14.42 -17.89 8.05
C GLU A 280 15.42 -16.81 8.49
N ARG A 281 16.30 -16.37 7.57
CA ARG A 281 17.22 -15.24 7.77
C ARG A 281 16.48 -13.97 8.10
N VAL A 282 15.48 -13.62 7.30
CA VAL A 282 14.59 -12.46 7.54
C VAL A 282 13.95 -12.55 8.92
N ALA A 283 13.46 -13.73 9.31
CA ALA A 283 12.85 -13.93 10.62
C ALA A 283 13.85 -13.76 11.78
N SER A 284 15.13 -14.16 11.60
CA SER A 284 16.20 -13.88 12.56
C SER A 284 16.47 -12.39 12.71
N LEU A 285 16.69 -11.69 11.59
CA LEU A 285 16.93 -10.25 11.58
C LEU A 285 15.77 -9.48 12.24
N ARG A 286 14.53 -9.93 12.05
CA ARG A 286 13.36 -9.36 12.74
C ARG A 286 13.45 -9.51 14.26
N ARG A 287 13.89 -10.67 14.77
CA ARG A 287 14.05 -10.90 16.22
C ARG A 287 15.17 -10.04 16.79
N GLU A 288 16.28 -9.93 16.06
CA GLU A 288 17.42 -9.08 16.44
C GLU A 288 17.00 -7.61 16.53
N LEU A 289 16.27 -7.11 15.53
CA LEU A 289 15.72 -5.74 15.54
C LEU A 289 14.71 -5.50 16.65
N ALA A 290 13.99 -6.52 17.11
CA ALA A 290 13.05 -6.40 18.22
C ALA A 290 13.72 -6.44 19.60
N ALA A 291 14.97 -6.92 19.67
CA ALA A 291 15.74 -7.07 20.91
C ALA A 291 16.66 -5.87 21.20
N GLY A 292 17.02 -5.09 20.18
CA GLY A 292 17.80 -3.86 20.30
C GLY A 292 16.92 -2.64 20.50
#